data_AF-A0A0M6WTG0-F1
#
_entry.id   AF-A0A0M6WTG0-F1
#
_cell.length_a   1.000
_cell.length_b   1.000
_cell.length_c   1.000
_cell.angle_alpha   90.00
_cell.angle_beta   90.00
_cell.angle_gamma   90.00
#
_symmetry.space_group_name_H-M   'P 1'
#
loop_
_entity.id
_entity.type
_entity.pdbx_description
1 polymer ?
#
loop_
_entity_poly.entity_id
_entity_poly.type
_entity_poly.pdbx_seq_one_letter_code
_entity_poly.pdbx_strand_id
1 'polypeptide(L)' 'MASEEKQKQEFNSFRNIPDSFKKIVVVNGTKKPWRNEEGFVIMGMKYFLLNADSLEF' A
#
# COMPACT_ATOMS: atom_id res chain seq x y z
N MET A 1 -4.48 5.68 -17.16
CA MET A 1 -4.99 4.83 -16.06
C MET A 1 -3.95 3.75 -15.80
N ALA A 2 -3.59 3.47 -14.55
CA ALA A 2 -2.74 2.29 -14.27
C ALA A 2 -3.61 1.05 -14.47
N SER A 3 -3.26 0.18 -15.42
CA SER A 3 -4.01 -1.05 -15.69
C SER A 3 -3.95 -1.99 -14.48
N GLU A 4 -4.93 -2.88 -14.36
CA GLU A 4 -4.92 -3.94 -13.33
C GLU A 4 -3.66 -4.81 -13.44
N GLU A 5 -3.18 -5.05 -14.66
CA GLU A 5 -1.92 -5.77 -14.90
C GLU A 5 -0.71 -5.06 -14.28
N LYS A 6 -0.64 -3.73 -14.39
CA LYS A 6 0.45 -2.96 -13.79
C LYS A 6 0.40 -3.04 -12.27
N GLN A 7 -0.77 -2.91 -11.67
CA GLN A 7 -0.94 -3.07 -10.23
C GLN A 7 -0.56 -4.49 -9.78
N LYS A 8 -0.94 -5.51 -10.55
CA LYS A 8 -0.59 -6.89 -10.25
C LYS A 8 0.92 -7.11 -10.27
N GLN A 9 1.62 -6.51 -11.24
CA GLN A 9 3.08 -6.56 -11.36
C GLN A 9 3.77 -5.83 -10.20
N GLU A 10 3.29 -4.64 -9.83
CA GLU A 10 3.83 -3.84 -8.73
C GLU A 10 3.66 -4.53 -7.35
N PHE A 11 2.57 -5.29 -7.16
CA PHE A 11 2.32 -6.04 -5.92
C PHE A 11 2.99 -7.42 -5.87
N ASN A 12 3.63 -7.87 -6.94
CA ASN A 12 4.17 -9.22 -7.02
C ASN A 12 5.26 -9.48 -5.95
N SER A 13 6.06 -8.46 -5.64
CA SER A 13 7.07 -8.54 -4.57
C SER A 13 6.46 -8.81 -3.20
N PHE A 14 5.23 -8.35 -2.96
CA PHE A 14 4.52 -8.58 -1.69
C PHE A 14 3.90 -9.97 -1.60
N ARG A 15 3.41 -10.51 -2.72
CA ARG A 15 2.79 -11.85 -2.76
C ARG A 15 3.78 -12.99 -2.63
N ASN A 16 5.01 -12.80 -3.11
CA ASN A 16 6.03 -13.85 -3.14
C ASN A 16 6.84 -13.98 -1.84
N ILE A 17 6.57 -13.15 -0.83
CA ILE A 17 7.23 -13.23 0.47
C ILE A 17 6.20 -13.69 1.51
N PRO A 18 6.30 -14.95 2.01
CA PRO A 18 5.38 -15.51 2.99
C PRO A 18 5.78 -15.08 4.41
N ASP A 19 5.72 -13.77 4.65
CA ASP A 19 6.00 -13.15 5.93
C ASP A 19 4.72 -12.61 6.59
N SER A 20 4.83 -12.25 7.87
CA SER A 20 3.74 -11.60 8.64
C SER A 20 3.94 -10.10 8.82
N PHE A 21 4.83 -9.47 8.03
CA PHE A 21 5.03 -8.03 8.10
C PHE A 21 3.82 -7.28 7.53
N LYS A 22 3.56 -6.09 8.07
CA LYS A 22 2.60 -5.15 7.46
C LYS A 22 3.16 -4.72 6.10
N LYS A 23 2.37 -4.92 5.03
CA LYS A 23 2.75 -4.55 3.66
C LYS A 23 2.05 -3.24 3.28
N ILE A 24 2.84 -2.23 2.91
CA ILE A 24 2.35 -0.88 2.61
C ILE A 24 2.70 -0.46 1.18
N VAL A 25 1.76 0.21 0.52
CA VAL A 25 1.96 0.83 -0.79
C VAL A 25 1.75 2.33 -0.63
N VAL A 26 2.84 3.10 -0.76
CA VAL A 26 2.78 4.56 -0.72
C VAL A 26 2.65 5.09 -2.14
N VAL A 27 1.55 5.80 -2.42
CA VAL A 27 1.28 6.42 -3.72
C VAL A 27 1.40 7.94 -3.63
N ASN A 28 1.65 8.61 -4.76
CA ASN A 28 1.69 10.07 -4.77
C ASN A 28 0.34 10.69 -4.35
N GLY A 29 0.38 11.86 -3.71
CA GLY A 29 -0.79 12.66 -3.35
C GLY A 29 -1.34 12.41 -1.95
N THR A 30 -2.65 12.65 -1.81
CA THR A 30 -3.36 12.73 -0.51
C THR A 30 -4.46 11.68 -0.40
N LYS A 31 -4.28 10.51 -1.00
CA LYS A 31 -5.25 9.41 -0.87
C LYS A 31 -5.31 8.96 0.59
N LYS A 32 -6.52 8.89 1.13
CA LYS A 32 -6.75 8.32 2.47
C LYS A 32 -6.30 6.87 2.48
N PRO A 33 -5.74 6.39 3.61
CA PRO A 33 -5.37 4.99 3.76
C PRO A 33 -6.58 4.07 3.58
N TRP A 34 -6.39 2.93 2.90
CA TRP A 34 -7.38 1.87 2.73
C TRP A 34 -6.69 0.51 2.59
N ARG A 35 -7.41 -0.59 2.84
CA ARG A 35 -6.89 -1.95 2.69
C ARG A 35 -7.48 -2.61 1.44
N ASN A 36 -6.64 -3.28 0.65
CA ASN A 36 -7.13 -4.13 -0.42
C ASN A 36 -7.56 -5.51 0.13
N GLU A 37 -8.09 -6.35 -0.76
CA GLU A 37 -8.54 -7.71 -0.43
C GLU A 37 -7.42 -8.62 0.10
N GLU A 38 -6.17 -8.31 -0.22
CA GLU A 38 -4.97 -9.03 0.24
C GLU A 38 -4.43 -8.52 1.58
N GLY A 39 -5.05 -7.48 2.15
CA GLY A 39 -4.66 -6.88 3.43
C GLY A 39 -3.52 -5.87 3.36
N PHE A 40 -3.06 -5.48 2.16
CA PHE A 40 -2.06 -4.41 1.98
C PHE A 40 -2.68 -3.07 2.33
N VAL A 41 -1.94 -2.21 3.02
CA VAL A 41 -2.36 -0.84 3.30
C VAL A 41 -1.87 0.06 2.17
N ILE A 42 -2.79 0.73 1.48
CA ILE A 42 -2.48 1.69 0.42
C ILE A 42 -2.77 3.09 0.95
N MET A 43 -1.77 3.98 0.92
CA MET A 43 -1.92 5.35 1.43
C MET A 43 -1.18 6.38 0.59
N GLY A 44 -1.65 7.62 0.61
CA GLY A 44 -0.95 8.73 -0.03
C GLY A 44 0.32 9.15 0.73
N MET A 45 1.33 9.64 0.02
CA MET A 45 2.59 10.13 0.58
C MET A 45 2.37 11.18 1.69
N LYS A 46 1.38 12.07 1.55
CA LYS A 46 1.06 13.04 2.61
C LYS A 46 0.61 12.36 3.91
N TYR A 47 -0.17 11.30 3.82
CA TYR A 47 -0.63 10.56 5.01
C TYR A 47 0.52 9.80 5.66
N PHE A 48 1.39 9.19 4.87
CA PHE A 48 2.56 8.48 5.37
C PHE A 48 3.53 9.41 6.10
N LEU A 49 3.83 10.58 5.53
CA LEU A 49 4.84 11.49 6.09
C LEU A 49 4.34 12.32 7.26
N LEU A 50 3.04 12.64 7.32
CA LEU A 50 2.50 13.57 8.31
C LEU A 50 1.80 12.90 9.49
N ASN A 51 1.60 11.58 9.45
CA ASN A 51 1.04 10.81 10.56
C ASN A 51 2.09 9.83 11.10
N ALA A 52 2.54 10.05 12.33
CA ALA A 52 3.50 9.16 13.00
C ALA A 52 2.94 7.74 13.17
N ASP A 53 1.63 7.61 13.35
CA ASP A 53 0.93 6.33 13.49
C ASP A 53 0.34 5.83 12.16
N SER A 54 0.90 6.28 11.03
CA SER A 54 0.38 5.93 9.69
C SER A 54 0.31 4.42 9.41
N LEU A 55 1.08 3.61 10.14
CA LEU A 55 1.14 2.15 9.99
C LEU A 55 0.12 1.37 10.83
N GLU A 56 -0.65 2.04 11.69
CA GLU A 56 -1.67 1.42 12.56
C GLU A 56 -3.04 1.28 11.89
N PHE A 57 -3.12 1.53 10.58
CA PHE A 57 -4.32 1.37 9.75
C PHE A 57 -4.53 -0.08 9.31
#